data_AF-A0A942HUN9-F1
#
_entry.id   AF-A0A942HUN9-F1
#
_cell.length_a   1.000
_cell.length_b   1.000
_cell.length_c   1.000
_cell.angle_alpha   90.00
_cell.angle_beta   90.00
_cell.angle_gamma   90.00
#
_symmetry.space_group_name_H-M   'P 1'
#
loop_
_entity.id
_entity.type
_entity.pdbx_description
1 polymer ?
#
loop_
_entity_poly.entity_id
_entity_poly.type
_entity_poly.pdbx_seq_one_letter_code
_entity_poly.pdbx_strand_id
1 'polypeptide(L)'
;MKISQVDKQKLTPLLEELSKAIEDLLLTGLTTASDSTRQTLNVSFQEASRLGLLRLGSTLRVACEELTRYTKNQQDFSRQRFAFFLNRAWLITRGLSIALKEGNDAEFERLSWTPSSTPVGRLEVICLGVSKKVVPNTFCAFDFRLRVLSSDSADVPVGQKLIWSSVFPIKPDSAVPAEGYLHLPQKQKFKAIQFMQGKRITVTDAGVTIEKSGAGRLSLHEKSTVTQGAVFDDWTQYTTSWEPIAALSRLQSYPPGPLDLDIELQEEIVLQDWQIQLPIEDGKDLKHTYPIVYKNVVLRGVVPKGIDGVELDETLHKLLTAKVPPPMFGLLHYERCRLTLQPLSIFGGKGPEYMNISDKSVDPAALLKVLKF
;
A
#
# COMPACT_ATOMS: atom_id res chain seq x y z
N MET A 1 0.85 -12.03 -18.36
CA MET A 1 1.89 -12.98 -18.80
C MET A 1 1.18 -14.24 -19.25
N LYS A 2 1.32 -14.61 -20.52
CA LYS A 2 0.70 -15.81 -21.09
C LYS A 2 1.55 -17.04 -20.82
N ILE A 3 0.93 -18.22 -20.84
CA ILE A 3 1.67 -19.49 -20.69
C ILE A 3 2.69 -19.66 -21.83
N SER A 4 2.39 -19.14 -23.03
CA SER A 4 3.33 -19.16 -24.16
C SER A 4 4.59 -18.33 -23.96
N GLN A 5 4.61 -17.43 -22.97
CA GLN A 5 5.73 -16.53 -22.69
C GLN A 5 6.66 -17.07 -21.60
N VAL A 6 6.32 -18.19 -20.95
CA VAL A 6 7.09 -18.76 -19.85
C VAL A 6 7.81 -20.04 -20.23
N ASP A 7 9.00 -20.23 -19.65
CA ASP A 7 9.76 -21.47 -19.75
C ASP A 7 9.12 -22.56 -18.87
N LYS A 8 8.22 -23.36 -19.46
CA LYS A 8 7.47 -24.40 -18.75
C LYS A 8 8.37 -25.43 -18.06
N GLN A 9 9.52 -25.74 -18.66
CA GLN A 9 10.46 -26.74 -18.15
C GLN A 9 11.12 -26.28 -16.85
N LYS A 10 11.35 -24.98 -16.71
CA LYS A 10 11.84 -24.38 -15.45
C LYS A 10 10.74 -24.09 -14.45
N LEU A 11 9.58 -23.63 -14.94
CA LEU A 11 8.51 -23.13 -14.08
C LEU A 11 7.78 -24.26 -13.33
N THR A 12 7.51 -25.37 -14.01
CA THR A 12 6.80 -26.52 -13.39
C THR A 12 7.49 -27.05 -12.14
N PRO A 13 8.78 -27.46 -12.18
CA PRO A 13 9.45 -27.99 -11.00
C PRO A 13 9.55 -26.96 -9.87
N LEU A 14 9.78 -25.68 -10.19
CA LEU A 14 9.81 -24.61 -9.19
C LEU A 14 8.49 -24.51 -8.41
N LEU A 15 7.34 -24.55 -9.10
CA LEU A 15 6.03 -24.46 -8.46
C LEU A 15 5.72 -25.70 -7.62
N GLU A 16 6.15 -26.88 -8.05
CA GLU A 16 5.96 -28.13 -7.31
C GLU A 16 6.81 -28.17 -6.04
N GLU A 17 8.10 -27.83 -6.14
CA GLU A 17 9.02 -27.75 -5.00
C GLU A 17 8.56 -26.71 -3.97
N LEU A 18 8.16 -25.52 -4.44
CA LEU A 18 7.67 -24.47 -3.57
C LEU A 18 6.36 -24.87 -2.88
N SER A 19 5.42 -25.48 -3.61
CA SER A 19 4.15 -25.94 -3.01
C SER A 19 4.42 -26.94 -1.89
N LYS A 20 5.31 -27.91 -2.14
CA LYS A 20 5.72 -28.90 -1.15
C LYS A 20 6.38 -28.24 0.07
N ALA A 21 7.31 -27.32 -0.14
CA ALA A 21 7.97 -26.62 0.96
C ALA A 21 6.98 -25.82 1.85
N ILE A 22 5.95 -25.23 1.26
CA ILE A 22 4.89 -24.55 2.00
C ILE A 22 4.00 -25.55 2.73
N GLU A 23 3.60 -26.64 2.08
CA GLU A 23 2.78 -27.70 2.69
C GLU A 23 3.49 -28.35 3.88
N ASP A 24 4.78 -28.67 3.74
CA ASP A 24 5.60 -29.19 4.82
C ASP A 24 5.58 -28.23 6.03
N LEU A 25 5.80 -26.93 5.79
CA LEU A 25 5.77 -25.91 6.86
C LEU A 25 4.39 -25.75 7.51
N LEU A 26 3.31 -25.92 6.76
CA LEU A 26 1.95 -25.89 7.29
C LEU A 26 1.63 -27.14 8.13
N LEU A 27 2.11 -28.31 7.73
CA LEU A 27 1.91 -29.58 8.44
C LEU A 27 2.73 -29.68 9.72
N THR A 28 4.01 -29.30 9.66
CA THR A 28 4.92 -29.40 10.80
C THR A 28 4.83 -28.20 11.75
N GLY A 29 4.34 -27.06 11.25
CA GLY A 29 4.24 -25.82 11.98
C GLY A 29 5.60 -25.15 12.24
N LEU A 30 5.53 -23.96 12.85
CA LEU A 30 6.70 -23.12 13.14
C LEU A 30 7.71 -23.75 14.12
N THR A 31 7.35 -24.82 14.82
CA THR A 31 8.27 -25.56 15.72
C THR A 31 9.42 -26.21 14.97
N THR A 32 9.28 -26.42 13.66
CA THR A 32 10.33 -26.98 12.79
C THR A 32 10.94 -25.96 11.83
N ALA A 33 10.51 -24.70 11.90
CA ALA A 33 11.04 -23.62 11.09
C ALA A 33 12.53 -23.42 11.42
N SER A 34 13.38 -23.87 10.50
CA SER A 34 14.84 -23.78 10.60
C SER A 34 15.40 -22.76 9.61
N ASP A 35 16.69 -22.44 9.76
CA ASP A 35 17.41 -21.68 8.74
C ASP A 35 17.39 -22.37 7.37
N SER A 36 17.31 -23.69 7.33
CA SER A 36 17.18 -24.46 6.09
C SER A 36 15.83 -24.18 5.40
N THR A 37 14.72 -24.23 6.15
CA THR A 37 13.38 -23.90 5.62
C THR A 37 13.33 -22.46 5.09
N ARG A 38 13.94 -21.53 5.84
CA ARG A 38 14.07 -20.12 5.42
C ARG A 38 14.85 -19.98 4.12
N GLN A 39 15.97 -20.70 3.98
CA GLN A 39 16.79 -20.64 2.78
C GLN A 39 16.04 -21.22 1.57
N THR A 40 15.35 -22.34 1.71
CA THR A 40 14.54 -22.94 0.63
C THR A 40 13.51 -21.95 0.10
N LEU A 41 12.69 -21.35 0.98
CA LEU A 41 11.68 -20.37 0.56
C LEU A 41 12.29 -19.11 -0.05
N ASN A 42 13.46 -18.68 0.44
CA ASN A 42 14.15 -17.52 -0.10
C ASN A 42 14.72 -17.78 -1.52
N VAL A 43 15.24 -18.97 -1.78
CA VAL A 43 15.67 -19.38 -3.14
C VAL A 43 14.46 -19.44 -4.08
N SER A 44 13.36 -20.06 -3.66
CA SER A 44 12.14 -20.10 -4.46
C SER A 44 11.58 -18.70 -4.75
N PHE A 45 11.67 -17.78 -3.80
CA PHE A 45 11.33 -16.37 -4.00
C PHE A 45 12.18 -15.70 -5.09
N GLN A 46 13.51 -15.88 -5.03
CA GLN A 46 14.43 -15.29 -6.02
C GLN A 46 14.16 -15.83 -7.42
N GLU A 47 13.95 -17.14 -7.54
CA GLU A 47 13.63 -17.79 -8.81
C GLU A 47 12.25 -17.39 -9.36
N ALA A 48 11.21 -17.33 -8.52
CA ALA A 48 9.90 -16.84 -8.93
C ALA A 48 9.96 -15.40 -9.46
N SER A 49 10.74 -14.54 -8.80
CA SER A 49 10.97 -13.17 -9.24
C SER A 49 11.72 -13.10 -10.57
N ARG A 50 12.75 -13.94 -10.76
CA ARG A 50 13.53 -14.05 -12.00
C ARG A 50 12.68 -14.51 -13.19
N LEU A 51 11.70 -15.38 -12.94
CA LEU A 51 10.73 -15.85 -13.94
C LEU A 51 9.55 -14.88 -14.16
N GLY A 52 9.56 -13.69 -13.54
CA GLY A 52 8.53 -12.67 -13.75
C GLY A 52 7.22 -12.93 -13.00
N LEU A 53 7.18 -13.85 -12.04
CA LEU A 53 6.02 -14.11 -11.18
C LEU A 53 5.94 -13.10 -10.04
N LEU A 54 5.77 -11.81 -10.38
CA LEU A 54 5.89 -10.70 -9.42
C LEU A 54 4.88 -10.80 -8.26
N ARG A 55 3.65 -11.27 -8.51
CA ARG A 55 2.64 -11.50 -7.46
C ARG A 55 3.07 -12.59 -6.48
N LEU A 56 3.62 -13.70 -6.99
CA LEU A 56 4.15 -14.79 -6.14
C LEU A 56 5.40 -14.32 -5.38
N GLY A 57 6.34 -13.67 -6.06
CA GLY A 57 7.57 -13.16 -5.45
C GLY A 57 7.29 -12.17 -4.31
N SER A 58 6.40 -11.20 -4.53
CA SER A 58 6.00 -10.25 -3.48
C SER A 58 5.32 -10.92 -2.28
N THR A 59 4.52 -11.96 -2.51
CA THR A 59 3.86 -12.74 -1.45
C THR A 59 4.88 -13.54 -0.63
N LEU A 60 5.80 -14.24 -1.30
CA LEU A 60 6.87 -15.01 -0.64
C LEU A 60 7.81 -14.13 0.17
N ARG A 61 8.15 -12.94 -0.33
CA ARG A 61 9.01 -12.00 0.38
C ARG A 61 8.49 -11.71 1.80
N VAL A 62 7.20 -11.43 1.94
CA VAL A 62 6.59 -11.12 3.25
C VAL A 62 6.56 -12.36 4.15
N ALA A 63 6.27 -13.54 3.59
CA ALA A 63 6.32 -14.79 4.35
C ALA A 63 7.74 -15.10 4.87
N CYS A 64 8.77 -14.89 4.04
CA CYS A 64 10.18 -15.05 4.41
C CYS A 64 10.64 -14.04 5.46
N GLU A 65 10.18 -12.79 5.37
CA GLU A 65 10.45 -11.75 6.38
C GLU A 65 9.86 -12.13 7.74
N GLU A 66 8.60 -12.57 7.79
CA GLU A 66 7.98 -13.04 9.03
C GLU A 66 8.62 -14.31 9.59
N LEU A 67 9.01 -15.25 8.72
CA LEU A 67 9.76 -16.44 9.13
C LEU A 67 11.10 -16.04 9.75
N THR A 68 11.77 -15.03 9.20
CA THR A 68 13.02 -14.47 9.76
C THR A 68 12.77 -13.80 11.12
N ARG A 69 11.68 -13.02 11.28
CA ARG A 69 11.29 -12.44 12.57
C ARG A 69 11.10 -13.53 13.62
N TYR A 70 10.40 -14.61 13.24
CA TYR A 70 10.17 -15.76 14.11
C TYR A 70 11.47 -16.45 14.52
N THR A 71 12.31 -16.86 13.57
CA THR A 71 13.56 -17.60 13.88
C THR A 71 14.56 -16.77 14.68
N LYS A 72 14.50 -15.43 14.56
CA LYS A 72 15.32 -14.50 15.35
C LYS A 72 14.66 -14.02 16.66
N ASN A 73 13.49 -14.57 17.02
CA ASN A 73 12.74 -14.17 18.22
C ASN A 73 12.45 -12.66 18.30
N GLN A 74 12.14 -12.02 17.18
CA GLN A 74 11.83 -10.59 17.14
C GLN A 74 10.41 -10.33 17.67
N GLN A 75 10.25 -9.27 18.48
CA GLN A 75 8.97 -8.93 19.13
C GLN A 75 7.88 -8.52 18.14
N ASP A 76 8.25 -8.08 16.94
CA ASP A 76 7.34 -7.62 15.88
C ASP A 76 6.85 -8.76 14.96
N PHE A 77 7.19 -10.02 15.27
CA PHE A 77 6.64 -11.19 14.58
C PHE A 77 5.10 -11.24 14.69
N SER A 78 4.43 -11.43 13.55
CA SER A 78 2.98 -11.54 13.47
C SER A 78 2.56 -12.88 12.89
N ARG A 79 2.00 -13.74 13.75
CA ARG A 79 1.41 -15.03 13.36
C ARG A 79 0.33 -14.89 12.28
N GLN A 80 -0.52 -13.86 12.41
CA GLN A 80 -1.60 -13.61 11.45
C GLN A 80 -1.05 -13.24 10.07
N ARG A 81 -0.06 -12.33 10.04
CA ARG A 81 0.59 -11.93 8.78
C ARG A 81 1.32 -13.09 8.13
N PHE A 82 2.07 -13.87 8.91
CA PHE A 82 2.75 -15.05 8.41
C PHE A 82 1.78 -16.06 7.80
N ALA A 83 0.75 -16.46 8.54
CA ALA A 83 -0.26 -17.43 8.08
C ALA A 83 -0.96 -16.96 6.80
N PHE A 84 -1.30 -15.67 6.73
CA PHE A 84 -1.94 -15.07 5.57
C PHE A 84 -1.08 -15.14 4.31
N PHE A 85 0.16 -14.64 4.37
CA PHE A 85 1.04 -14.63 3.20
C PHE A 85 1.51 -16.04 2.81
N LEU A 86 1.66 -16.96 3.77
CA LEU A 86 1.98 -18.35 3.49
C LEU A 86 0.83 -19.07 2.77
N ASN A 87 -0.42 -18.89 3.22
CA ASN A 87 -1.60 -19.45 2.55
C ASN A 87 -1.77 -18.87 1.13
N ARG A 88 -1.65 -17.55 0.98
CA ARG A 88 -1.69 -16.89 -0.34
C ARG A 88 -0.60 -17.42 -1.28
N ALA A 89 0.62 -17.64 -0.77
CA ALA A 89 1.70 -18.22 -1.56
C ALA A 89 1.36 -19.64 -2.02
N TRP A 90 0.79 -20.47 -1.13
CA TRP A 90 0.34 -21.81 -1.48
C TRP A 90 -0.73 -21.80 -2.58
N LEU A 91 -1.78 -20.99 -2.42
CA LEU A 91 -2.87 -20.87 -3.40
C LEU A 91 -2.37 -20.40 -4.78
N ILE A 92 -1.51 -19.38 -4.82
CA ILE A 92 -0.93 -18.89 -6.08
C ILE A 92 -0.08 -19.98 -6.73
N THR A 93 0.78 -20.63 -5.94
CA THR A 93 1.72 -21.64 -6.46
C THR A 93 0.97 -22.86 -7.02
N ARG A 94 0.00 -23.38 -6.27
CA ARG A 94 -0.86 -24.50 -6.68
C ARG A 94 -1.72 -24.12 -7.89
N GLY A 95 -2.37 -22.96 -7.87
CA GLY A 95 -3.19 -22.49 -8.97
C GLY A 95 -2.39 -22.31 -10.27
N LEU A 96 -1.19 -21.72 -10.18
CA LEU A 96 -0.30 -21.57 -11.34
C LEU A 96 0.14 -22.93 -11.90
N SER A 97 0.43 -23.91 -11.02
CA SER A 97 0.80 -25.27 -11.42
C SER A 97 -0.34 -25.96 -12.16
N ILE A 98 -1.57 -25.85 -11.65
CA ILE A 98 -2.78 -26.42 -12.28
C ILE A 98 -3.03 -25.74 -13.63
N ALA A 99 -3.06 -24.41 -13.68
CA ALA A 99 -3.29 -23.66 -14.91
C ALA A 99 -2.23 -23.98 -15.98
N LEU A 100 -0.97 -24.16 -15.57
CA LEU A 100 0.12 -24.55 -16.46
C LEU A 100 -0.06 -25.97 -17.03
N LYS A 101 -0.49 -26.93 -16.19
CA LYS A 101 -0.76 -28.33 -16.58
C LYS A 101 -1.96 -28.45 -17.51
N GLU A 102 -3.02 -27.70 -17.24
CA GLU A 102 -4.27 -27.70 -18.02
C GLU A 102 -4.19 -26.82 -19.28
N GLY A 103 -3.15 -26.01 -19.42
CA GLY A 103 -3.04 -25.04 -20.52
C GLY A 103 -4.06 -23.89 -20.42
N ASN A 104 -4.52 -23.57 -19.21
CA ASN A 104 -5.51 -22.54 -18.96
C ASN A 104 -4.86 -21.14 -18.88
N ASP A 105 -4.69 -20.51 -20.04
CA ASP A 105 -4.07 -19.18 -20.15
C ASP A 105 -4.78 -18.10 -19.31
N ALA A 106 -6.11 -18.12 -19.28
CA ALA A 106 -6.90 -17.11 -18.57
C ALA A 106 -6.65 -17.18 -17.05
N GLU A 107 -6.64 -18.39 -16.49
CA GLU A 107 -6.36 -18.58 -15.07
C GLU A 107 -4.90 -18.26 -14.74
N PHE A 108 -3.97 -18.67 -15.61
CA PHE A 108 -2.55 -18.35 -15.43
C PHE A 108 -2.28 -16.84 -15.43
N GLU A 109 -2.92 -16.09 -16.35
CA GLU A 109 -2.85 -14.63 -16.38
C GLU A 109 -3.48 -14.00 -15.13
N ARG A 110 -4.64 -14.50 -14.70
CA ARG A 110 -5.34 -14.03 -13.48
C ARG A 110 -4.50 -14.22 -12.23
N LEU A 111 -3.83 -15.36 -12.10
CA LEU A 111 -2.98 -15.70 -10.95
C LEU A 111 -1.63 -14.98 -10.98
N SER A 112 -1.04 -14.84 -12.17
CA SER A 112 0.23 -14.10 -12.35
C SER A 112 0.04 -12.59 -12.16
N TRP A 113 -1.16 -12.09 -12.45
CA TRP A 113 -1.62 -10.69 -12.43
C TRP A 113 -0.49 -9.65 -12.52
N THR A 114 -0.08 -9.35 -13.75
CA THR A 114 0.76 -8.19 -14.07
C THR A 114 -0.06 -7.27 -14.96
N PRO A 115 -0.75 -6.28 -14.40
CA PRO A 115 -1.59 -5.39 -15.19
C PRO A 115 -0.70 -4.56 -16.14
N SER A 116 -1.14 -4.40 -17.39
CA SER A 116 -0.36 -3.70 -18.40
C SER A 116 -0.22 -2.22 -18.07
N SER A 117 0.98 -1.68 -18.21
CA SER A 117 1.22 -0.25 -18.10
C SER A 117 0.91 0.43 -19.43
N THR A 118 0.00 1.39 -19.41
CA THR A 118 -0.27 2.31 -20.53
C THR A 118 0.72 3.47 -20.44
N PRO A 119 1.50 3.76 -21.50
CA PRO A 119 2.32 4.96 -21.56
C PRO A 119 1.45 6.22 -21.60
N VAL A 120 1.83 7.24 -20.83
CA VAL A 120 1.17 8.55 -20.79
C VAL A 120 2.23 9.62 -21.01
N GLY A 121 2.04 10.46 -22.04
CA GLY A 121 3.02 11.47 -22.43
C GLY A 121 3.08 12.61 -21.42
N ARG A 122 1.91 13.08 -20.97
CA ARG A 122 1.76 14.12 -19.96
C ARG A 122 0.47 13.96 -19.18
N LEU A 123 0.57 14.04 -17.86
CA LEU A 123 -0.55 14.13 -16.94
C LEU A 123 -0.31 15.18 -15.86
N GLU A 124 -1.37 15.81 -15.40
CA GLU A 124 -1.35 16.69 -14.22
C GLU A 124 -2.14 16.05 -13.09
N VAL A 125 -1.59 16.10 -11.88
CA VAL A 125 -2.18 15.51 -10.69
C VAL A 125 -2.09 16.42 -9.47
N ILE A 126 -2.94 16.14 -8.49
CA ILE A 126 -2.84 16.66 -7.11
C ILE A 126 -2.81 15.50 -6.12
N CYS A 127 -2.27 15.72 -4.92
CA CYS A 127 -2.24 14.73 -3.86
C CYS A 127 -3.30 15.03 -2.80
N LEU A 128 -4.23 14.10 -2.58
CA LEU A 128 -5.28 14.20 -1.55
C LEU A 128 -4.81 13.70 -0.19
N GLY A 129 -3.98 12.65 -0.15
CA GLY A 129 -3.55 12.02 1.09
C GLY A 129 -2.28 11.20 0.90
N VAL A 130 -1.59 10.89 1.99
CA VAL A 130 -0.37 10.09 1.98
C VAL A 130 -0.49 9.02 3.07
N SER A 131 -0.24 7.76 2.73
CA SER A 131 -0.06 6.71 3.74
C SER A 131 1.42 6.48 3.99
N LYS A 132 1.84 6.55 5.26
CA LYS A 132 3.19 6.23 5.72
C LYS A 132 3.23 4.80 6.26
N LYS A 133 4.30 4.08 5.92
CA LYS A 133 4.63 2.79 6.52
C LYS A 133 6.10 2.76 6.89
N VAL A 134 6.41 2.39 8.13
CA VAL A 134 7.80 2.24 8.56
C VAL A 134 8.04 0.83 9.07
N VAL A 135 9.02 0.15 8.49
CA VAL A 135 9.53 -1.12 8.98
C VAL A 135 10.90 -0.83 9.61
N PRO A 136 11.01 -0.89 10.95
CA PRO A 136 12.25 -0.56 11.66
C PRO A 136 13.47 -1.27 11.06
N ASN A 137 14.58 -0.54 10.94
CA ASN A 137 15.87 -1.03 10.43
C ASN A 137 15.82 -1.62 9.01
N THR A 138 14.73 -1.43 8.25
CA THR A 138 14.54 -2.04 6.93
C THR A 138 14.20 -0.99 5.88
N PHE A 139 13.02 -0.35 5.97
CA PHE A 139 12.59 0.66 5.00
C PHE A 139 11.47 1.56 5.55
N CYS A 140 11.30 2.74 4.95
CA CYS A 140 10.05 3.48 4.98
C CYS A 140 9.44 3.57 3.58
N ALA A 141 8.12 3.62 3.52
CA ALA A 141 7.37 3.73 2.30
C ALA A 141 6.25 4.76 2.45
N PHE A 142 5.98 5.48 1.36
CA PHE A 142 4.93 6.49 1.27
C PHE A 142 4.10 6.21 0.02
N ASP A 143 2.79 6.06 0.18
CA ASP A 143 1.86 5.98 -0.94
C ASP A 143 1.06 7.27 -1.04
N PHE A 144 1.26 8.00 -2.13
CA PHE A 144 0.58 9.25 -2.43
C PHE A 144 -0.71 8.94 -3.18
N ARG A 145 -1.84 9.38 -2.62
CA ARG A 145 -3.17 9.27 -3.23
C ARG A 145 -3.40 10.47 -4.12
N LEU A 146 -3.36 10.23 -5.41
CA LEU A 146 -3.38 11.25 -6.45
C LEU A 146 -4.74 11.30 -7.16
N ARG A 147 -5.05 12.48 -7.70
CA ARG A 147 -6.17 12.70 -8.62
C ARG A 147 -5.69 13.36 -9.89
N VAL A 148 -6.08 12.80 -11.02
CA VAL A 148 -5.78 13.36 -12.35
C VAL A 148 -6.62 14.60 -12.57
N LEU A 149 -5.96 15.72 -12.87
CA LEU A 149 -6.58 16.97 -13.28
C LEU A 149 -6.71 17.06 -14.81
N SER A 150 -5.73 16.53 -15.53
CA SER A 150 -5.71 16.47 -16.99
C SER A 150 -4.74 15.39 -17.46
N SER A 151 -4.99 14.80 -18.62
CA SER A 151 -4.15 13.76 -19.23
C SER A 151 -4.21 13.90 -20.75
N ASP A 152 -3.11 13.58 -21.43
CA ASP A 152 -3.08 13.43 -22.89
C ASP A 152 -3.49 12.03 -23.38
N SER A 153 -3.67 11.07 -22.46
CA SER A 153 -4.16 9.72 -22.74
C SER A 153 -5.64 9.58 -22.42
N ALA A 154 -6.41 9.06 -23.39
CA ALA A 154 -7.82 8.74 -23.22
C ALA A 154 -8.09 7.63 -22.20
N ASP A 155 -7.10 6.76 -21.94
CA ASP A 155 -7.20 5.66 -20.98
C ASP A 155 -7.09 6.13 -19.52
N VAL A 156 -6.72 7.40 -19.30
CA VAL A 156 -6.53 8.01 -17.98
C VAL A 156 -7.39 9.26 -17.89
N PRO A 157 -8.69 9.13 -17.57
CA PRO A 157 -9.61 10.26 -17.56
C PRO A 157 -9.35 11.22 -16.38
N VAL A 158 -9.89 12.44 -16.49
CA VAL A 158 -9.92 13.40 -15.37
C VAL A 158 -10.66 12.79 -14.18
N GLY A 159 -10.13 13.02 -12.97
CA GLY A 159 -10.63 12.44 -11.73
C GLY A 159 -10.13 11.02 -11.45
N GLN A 160 -9.41 10.39 -12.39
CA GLN A 160 -8.84 9.06 -12.20
C GLN A 160 -8.00 9.02 -10.92
N LYS A 161 -8.27 8.00 -10.09
CA LYS A 161 -7.53 7.75 -8.85
C LYS A 161 -6.20 7.11 -9.22
N LEU A 162 -5.09 7.73 -8.81
CA LEU A 162 -3.76 7.17 -9.01
C LEU A 162 -3.04 7.03 -7.67
N ILE A 163 -2.21 6.01 -7.56
CA ILE A 163 -1.30 5.82 -6.44
C ILE A 163 0.11 5.90 -6.99
N TRP A 164 0.93 6.75 -6.39
CA TRP A 164 2.38 6.73 -6.60
C TRP A 164 3.06 6.36 -5.29
N SER A 165 4.03 5.45 -5.34
CA SER A 165 4.71 4.94 -4.15
C SER A 165 6.18 5.31 -4.19
N SER A 166 6.72 5.77 -3.06
CA SER A 166 8.16 5.98 -2.86
C SER A 166 8.63 5.13 -1.69
N VAL A 167 9.68 4.34 -1.91
CA VAL A 167 10.24 3.43 -0.89
C VAL A 167 11.71 3.74 -0.70
N PHE A 168 12.12 3.91 0.56
CA PHE A 168 13.48 4.23 0.94
C PHE A 168 14.04 3.17 1.89
N PRO A 169 15.20 2.58 1.59
CA PRO A 169 15.88 1.71 2.55
C PRO A 169 16.34 2.52 3.76
N ILE A 170 16.16 1.96 4.95
CA ILE A 170 16.62 2.56 6.22
C ILE A 170 17.84 1.78 6.67
N LYS A 171 18.93 2.49 7.00
CA LYS A 171 20.09 1.87 7.65
C LYS A 171 19.70 1.47 9.08
N PRO A 172 20.11 0.29 9.57
CA PRO A 172 20.00 -0.05 10.99
C PRO A 172 20.58 1.09 11.85
N ASP A 173 19.91 1.39 12.97
CA ASP A 173 20.31 2.42 13.94
C ASP A 173 20.28 3.87 13.41
N SER A 174 19.67 4.11 12.25
CA SER A 174 19.42 5.46 11.76
C SER A 174 18.42 6.18 12.66
N ALA A 175 18.83 7.29 13.26
CA ALA A 175 17.97 8.19 14.03
C ALA A 175 17.16 9.16 13.14
N VAL A 176 17.17 8.98 11.81
CA VAL A 176 16.48 9.88 10.87
C VAL A 176 14.98 9.55 10.85
N PRO A 177 14.09 10.52 11.12
CA PRO A 177 12.66 10.33 10.95
C PRO A 177 12.30 9.95 9.51
N ALA A 178 11.27 9.13 9.31
CA ALA A 178 10.90 8.63 7.98
C ALA A 178 10.62 9.76 6.98
N GLU A 179 10.00 10.86 7.43
CA GLU A 179 9.69 12.05 6.65
C GLU A 179 10.93 12.73 6.07
N GLY A 180 12.09 12.57 6.74
CA GLY A 180 13.35 13.09 6.23
C GLY A 180 13.71 12.52 4.86
N TYR A 181 13.34 11.27 4.60
CA TYR A 181 13.60 10.62 3.32
C TYR A 181 12.79 11.24 2.17
N LEU A 182 11.67 11.92 2.44
CA LEU A 182 10.89 12.62 1.41
C LEU A 182 11.64 13.82 0.80
N HIS A 183 12.68 14.32 1.47
CA HIS A 183 13.54 15.40 0.97
C HIS A 183 14.65 14.91 0.04
N LEU A 184 14.78 13.60 -0.16
CA LEU A 184 15.81 13.02 -1.02
C LEU A 184 15.46 13.11 -2.50
N PRO A 185 16.45 13.43 -3.35
CA PRO A 185 16.24 13.44 -4.78
C PRO A 185 15.97 12.02 -5.28
N GLN A 186 14.91 11.88 -6.08
CA GLN A 186 14.62 10.69 -6.86
C GLN A 186 15.51 10.63 -8.10
N LYS A 187 15.51 9.50 -8.81
CA LYS A 187 16.23 9.35 -10.10
C LYS A 187 15.84 10.44 -11.11
N GLN A 188 14.59 10.87 -11.09
CA GLN A 188 14.02 11.93 -11.92
C GLN A 188 14.32 13.36 -11.41
N LYS A 189 15.27 13.51 -10.46
CA LYS A 189 15.78 14.79 -9.95
C LYS A 189 14.75 15.70 -9.25
N PHE A 190 13.69 15.10 -8.70
CA PHE A 190 12.69 15.79 -7.88
C PHE A 190 12.67 15.24 -6.45
N LYS A 191 11.99 15.90 -5.51
CA LYS A 191 11.84 15.43 -4.13
C LYS A 191 10.42 14.96 -3.89
N ALA A 192 10.21 13.80 -3.26
CA ALA A 192 8.88 13.24 -3.05
C ALA A 192 7.95 14.17 -2.25
N ILE A 193 8.49 14.97 -1.32
CA ILE A 193 7.74 15.97 -0.56
C ILE A 193 7.02 17.02 -1.44
N GLN A 194 7.46 17.21 -2.68
CA GLN A 194 6.83 18.16 -3.61
C GLN A 194 5.37 17.83 -3.91
N PHE A 195 4.96 16.56 -3.86
CA PHE A 195 3.57 16.15 -4.03
C PHE A 195 2.65 16.66 -2.91
N MET A 196 3.21 17.01 -1.75
CA MET A 196 2.47 17.37 -0.54
C MET A 196 2.30 18.89 -0.36
N GLN A 197 2.63 19.68 -1.37
CA GLN A 197 2.66 21.15 -1.24
C GLN A 197 1.36 21.81 -1.71
N GLY A 198 0.28 21.05 -1.90
CA GLY A 198 -1.00 21.57 -2.40
C GLY A 198 -0.89 22.21 -3.79
N LYS A 199 0.10 21.80 -4.60
CA LYS A 199 0.33 22.31 -5.95
C LYS A 199 -0.06 21.28 -6.99
N ARG A 200 -0.38 21.76 -8.19
CA ARG A 200 -0.48 20.92 -9.38
C ARG A 200 0.90 20.31 -9.66
N ILE A 201 0.94 19.02 -9.92
CA ILE A 201 2.17 18.31 -10.30
C ILE A 201 2.00 17.82 -11.73
N THR A 202 2.86 18.30 -12.63
CA THR A 202 2.92 17.79 -14.00
C THR A 202 3.94 16.66 -14.03
N VAL A 203 3.53 15.52 -14.60
CA VAL A 203 4.37 14.36 -14.83
C VAL A 203 4.41 14.10 -16.33
N THR A 204 5.61 13.92 -16.90
CA THR A 204 5.77 13.50 -18.31
C THR A 204 6.38 12.12 -18.41
N ASP A 205 6.13 11.45 -19.54
CA ASP A 205 6.72 10.16 -19.91
C ASP A 205 6.53 9.09 -18.82
N ALA A 206 5.30 8.95 -18.33
CA ALA A 206 4.96 8.05 -17.24
C ALA A 206 4.26 6.78 -17.73
N GLY A 207 4.26 5.75 -16.87
CA GLY A 207 3.42 4.56 -17.05
C GLY A 207 2.24 4.61 -16.08
N VAL A 208 1.03 4.34 -16.56
CA VAL A 208 -0.16 4.20 -15.72
C VAL A 208 -0.74 2.81 -15.89
N THR A 209 -1.00 2.16 -14.76
CA THR A 209 -1.62 0.84 -14.74
C THR A 209 -2.93 0.91 -13.99
N ILE A 210 -4.05 0.64 -14.63
CA ILE A 210 -5.37 0.64 -13.99
C ILE A 210 -5.75 -0.76 -13.54
N GLU A 211 -6.05 -0.92 -12.26
CA GLU A 211 -6.51 -2.18 -11.67
C GLU A 211 -8.01 -2.39 -11.90
N LYS A 212 -8.50 -3.63 -11.75
CA LYS A 212 -9.94 -3.95 -11.86
C LYS A 212 -10.82 -3.19 -10.87
N SER A 213 -10.27 -2.82 -9.71
CA SER A 213 -10.92 -1.98 -8.70
C SER A 213 -11.15 -0.54 -9.18
N GLY A 214 -10.57 -0.16 -10.31
CA GLY A 214 -10.58 1.19 -10.85
C GLY A 214 -9.49 2.10 -10.28
N ALA A 215 -8.72 1.66 -9.27
CA ALA A 215 -7.55 2.38 -8.81
C ALA A 215 -6.40 2.22 -9.81
N GLY A 216 -5.69 3.30 -10.11
CA GLY A 216 -4.51 3.25 -10.96
C GLY A 216 -3.21 3.35 -10.16
N ARG A 217 -2.11 2.83 -10.70
CA ARG A 217 -0.75 3.04 -10.20
C ARG A 217 0.05 3.83 -11.22
N LEU A 218 0.64 4.93 -10.75
CA LEU A 218 1.58 5.75 -11.52
C LEU A 218 3.00 5.19 -11.34
N SER A 219 3.69 5.00 -12.44
CA SER A 219 5.08 4.56 -12.51
C SER A 219 5.93 5.62 -13.19
N LEU A 220 7.05 5.98 -12.55
CA LEU A 220 8.03 6.91 -13.11
C LEU A 220 9.21 6.13 -13.69
N HIS A 221 9.45 6.32 -14.98
CA HIS A 221 10.59 5.77 -15.72
C HIS A 221 11.80 6.71 -15.61
N GLU A 222 12.97 6.26 -16.07
CA GLU A 222 14.19 7.07 -16.00
C GLU A 222 14.08 8.41 -16.77
N LYS A 223 13.27 8.44 -17.82
CA LYS A 223 13.02 9.65 -18.62
C LYS A 223 11.90 10.53 -18.08
N SER A 224 11.11 10.04 -17.11
CA SER A 224 9.99 10.82 -16.60
C SER A 224 10.45 12.10 -15.95
N THR A 225 9.68 13.17 -16.12
CA THR A 225 9.92 14.44 -15.41
C THR A 225 8.77 14.72 -14.45
N VAL A 226 9.08 15.39 -13.35
CA VAL A 226 8.09 15.81 -12.34
C VAL A 226 8.34 17.28 -12.02
N THR A 227 7.35 18.13 -12.30
CA THR A 227 7.47 19.58 -12.10
C THR A 227 6.28 20.13 -11.32
N GLN A 228 6.54 21.07 -10.43
CA GLN A 228 5.49 21.75 -9.67
C GLN A 228 4.94 22.93 -10.49
N GLY A 229 3.62 22.98 -10.60
CA GLY A 229 2.88 24.10 -11.16
C GLY A 229 2.36 25.06 -10.09
N ALA A 230 1.25 25.72 -10.42
CA ALA A 230 0.56 26.63 -9.52
C ALA A 230 -0.04 25.91 -8.29
N VAL A 231 -0.31 26.68 -7.24
CA VAL A 231 -1.12 26.23 -6.10
C VAL A 231 -2.49 25.79 -6.61
N PHE A 232 -2.99 24.68 -6.09
CA PHE A 232 -4.33 24.20 -6.35
C PHE A 232 -5.26 24.67 -5.22
N ASP A 233 -6.38 25.27 -5.58
CA ASP A 233 -7.31 25.96 -4.68
C ASP A 233 -8.73 25.37 -4.71
N ASP A 234 -9.15 24.78 -5.84
CA ASP A 234 -10.46 24.15 -5.99
C ASP A 234 -10.55 22.75 -5.35
N TRP A 235 -10.38 22.68 -4.03
CA TRP A 235 -10.47 21.43 -3.26
C TRP A 235 -11.90 20.91 -3.12
N THR A 236 -12.92 21.76 -3.31
CA THR A 236 -14.34 21.45 -3.08
C THR A 236 -14.82 20.24 -3.86
N GLN A 237 -14.38 20.08 -5.11
CA GLN A 237 -14.75 18.91 -5.93
C GLN A 237 -14.25 17.58 -5.34
N TYR A 238 -13.16 17.61 -4.56
CA TYR A 238 -12.56 16.43 -3.93
C TYR A 238 -12.94 16.25 -2.46
N THR A 239 -13.79 17.12 -1.91
CA THR A 239 -14.36 16.95 -0.57
C THR A 239 -15.75 16.31 -0.59
N THR A 240 -16.24 15.85 -1.75
CA THR A 240 -17.55 15.21 -1.88
C THR A 240 -17.69 14.01 -0.94
N SER A 241 -18.77 14.03 -0.15
CA SER A 241 -19.07 13.03 0.89
C SER A 241 -19.13 11.59 0.36
N TRP A 242 -18.73 10.65 1.21
CA TRP A 242 -18.91 9.22 0.99
C TRP A 242 -20.40 8.83 1.02
N GLU A 243 -20.78 7.92 0.13
CA GLU A 243 -22.14 7.40 -0.02
C GLU A 243 -22.22 5.93 0.45
N PRO A 244 -22.65 5.67 1.70
CA PRO A 244 -22.65 4.32 2.28
C PRO A 244 -23.53 3.32 1.52
N ILE A 245 -24.65 3.76 0.95
CA ILE A 245 -25.56 2.90 0.21
C ILE A 245 -24.92 2.41 -1.10
N ALA A 246 -24.19 3.28 -1.79
CA ALA A 246 -23.45 2.89 -3.00
C ALA A 246 -22.30 1.92 -2.65
N ALA A 247 -21.63 2.14 -1.52
CA ALA A 247 -20.59 1.23 -1.02
C ALA A 247 -21.17 -0.16 -0.68
N LEU A 248 -22.31 -0.21 0.02
CA LEU A 248 -23.01 -1.46 0.31
C LEU A 248 -23.41 -2.20 -0.97
N SER A 249 -23.93 -1.49 -1.98
CA SER A 249 -24.30 -2.10 -3.26
C SER A 249 -23.09 -2.72 -3.96
N ARG A 250 -21.92 -2.06 -3.93
CA ARG A 250 -20.68 -2.62 -4.49
C ARG A 250 -20.27 -3.90 -3.76
N LEU A 251 -20.27 -3.88 -2.44
CA LEU A 251 -19.95 -5.05 -1.62
C LEU A 251 -20.87 -6.24 -1.90
N GLN A 252 -22.17 -6.01 -1.98
CA GLN A 252 -23.15 -7.05 -2.27
C GLN A 252 -22.98 -7.66 -3.66
N SER A 253 -22.49 -6.87 -4.62
CA SER A 253 -22.21 -7.33 -6.00
C SER A 253 -20.84 -7.97 -6.17
N TYR A 254 -19.94 -7.85 -5.20
CA TYR A 254 -18.57 -8.34 -5.33
C TYR A 254 -18.51 -9.86 -5.18
N PRO A 255 -17.91 -10.59 -6.13
CA PRO A 255 -17.68 -12.03 -6.01
C PRO A 255 -16.32 -12.28 -5.35
N PRO A 256 -16.23 -12.53 -4.01
CA PRO A 256 -14.96 -12.74 -3.35
C PRO A 256 -14.27 -14.02 -3.83
N GLY A 257 -13.00 -13.91 -4.15
CA GLY A 257 -12.09 -14.99 -4.47
C GLY A 257 -11.09 -15.27 -3.35
N PRO A 258 -10.50 -16.47 -3.32
CA PRO A 258 -9.56 -16.89 -2.27
C PRO A 258 -8.21 -16.14 -2.29
N LEU A 259 -7.99 -15.29 -3.30
CA LEU A 259 -6.77 -14.49 -3.46
C LEU A 259 -7.02 -13.00 -3.26
N ASP A 260 -8.24 -12.63 -2.91
CA ASP A 260 -8.56 -11.23 -2.69
C ASP A 260 -8.02 -10.82 -1.33
N LEU A 261 -7.41 -9.64 -1.26
CA LEU A 261 -7.02 -9.04 0.01
C LEU A 261 -8.20 -8.20 0.53
N ASP A 262 -8.33 -8.05 1.85
CA ASP A 262 -9.27 -7.08 2.44
C ASP A 262 -9.07 -5.66 1.88
N ILE A 263 -7.82 -5.33 1.49
CA ILE A 263 -7.46 -4.05 0.88
C ILE A 263 -7.79 -3.95 -0.62
N GLU A 264 -8.17 -5.05 -1.29
CA GLU A 264 -8.57 -5.01 -2.71
C GLU A 264 -9.98 -4.40 -2.88
N LEU A 265 -10.80 -4.41 -1.81
CA LEU A 265 -12.05 -3.65 -1.70
C LEU A 265 -11.87 -2.28 -1.04
N GLN A 266 -10.64 -1.81 -0.92
CA GLN A 266 -10.38 -0.53 -0.29
C GLN A 266 -10.97 0.62 -1.11
N GLU A 267 -11.72 1.48 -0.45
CA GLU A 267 -12.30 2.68 -1.03
C GLU A 267 -11.62 3.94 -0.50
N GLU A 268 -11.43 4.92 -1.37
CA GLU A 268 -11.04 6.25 -0.95
C GLU A 268 -12.31 7.05 -0.66
N ILE A 269 -12.43 7.52 0.59
CA ILE A 269 -13.65 8.15 1.09
C ILE A 269 -13.36 9.55 1.65
N VAL A 270 -14.36 10.41 1.65
CA VAL A 270 -14.35 11.67 2.38
C VAL A 270 -15.51 11.71 3.36
N LEU A 271 -15.20 12.06 4.61
CA LEU A 271 -16.18 12.25 5.66
C LEU A 271 -16.34 13.74 5.91
N GLN A 272 -17.53 14.26 5.66
CA GLN A 272 -17.96 15.58 6.13
C GLN A 272 -18.73 15.40 7.45
N ASP A 273 -18.79 16.43 8.30
CA ASP A 273 -19.64 16.43 9.51
C ASP A 273 -19.48 15.17 10.40
N TRP A 274 -18.26 14.63 10.47
CA TRP A 274 -17.97 13.46 11.29
C TRP A 274 -17.71 13.87 12.74
N GLN A 275 -17.72 12.88 13.63
CA GLN A 275 -17.33 13.05 15.03
C GLN A 275 -16.36 11.95 15.42
N ILE A 276 -15.50 12.23 16.40
CA ILE A 276 -14.56 11.28 16.93
C ILE A 276 -14.75 11.13 18.44
N GLN A 277 -14.65 9.89 18.88
CA GLN A 277 -14.74 9.52 20.28
C GLN A 277 -13.38 9.12 20.82
N LEU A 278 -13.28 9.04 22.14
CA LEU A 278 -12.08 8.58 22.82
C LEU A 278 -11.64 7.20 22.29
N PRO A 279 -10.32 6.95 22.21
CA PRO A 279 -9.82 5.69 21.71
C PRO A 279 -10.23 4.54 22.62
N ILE A 280 -10.53 3.41 22.01
CA ILE A 280 -10.80 2.14 22.68
C ILE A 280 -9.61 1.19 22.48
N GLU A 281 -9.27 0.44 23.52
CA GLU A 281 -8.29 -0.63 23.42
C GLU A 281 -8.94 -1.90 22.86
N ASP A 282 -8.63 -2.23 21.61
CA ASP A 282 -9.04 -3.51 21.01
C ASP A 282 -7.98 -4.60 21.29
N GLY A 283 -8.01 -5.14 22.51
CA GLY A 283 -7.25 -6.32 22.89
C GLY A 283 -5.73 -6.24 22.67
N LYS A 284 -5.09 -7.39 22.39
CA LYS A 284 -3.62 -7.54 22.23
C LYS A 284 -3.09 -7.06 20.88
N ASP A 285 -3.91 -6.43 20.03
CA ASP A 285 -3.47 -6.02 18.71
C ASP A 285 -2.56 -4.78 18.80
N LEU A 286 -1.59 -4.68 17.88
CA LEU A 286 -0.61 -3.58 17.76
C LEU A 286 -1.26 -2.28 17.23
N LYS A 287 -2.51 -2.00 17.60
CA LYS A 287 -3.33 -0.89 17.11
C LYS A 287 -4.14 -0.25 18.25
N HIS A 288 -4.41 1.05 18.14
CA HIS A 288 -5.46 1.75 18.89
C HIS A 288 -6.58 2.11 17.92
N THR A 289 -7.82 2.09 18.39
CA THR A 289 -8.98 2.38 17.56
C THR A 289 -9.70 3.62 18.08
N TYR A 290 -9.94 4.59 17.21
CA TYR A 290 -10.86 5.70 17.45
C TYR A 290 -12.20 5.41 16.79
N PRO A 291 -13.31 5.37 17.54
CA PRO A 291 -14.63 5.37 16.93
C PRO A 291 -14.86 6.71 16.22
N ILE A 292 -15.07 6.65 14.90
CA ILE A 292 -15.38 7.80 14.06
C ILE A 292 -16.82 7.65 13.57
N VAL A 293 -17.69 8.54 14.04
CA VAL A 293 -19.11 8.54 13.70
C VAL A 293 -19.32 9.42 12.47
N TYR A 294 -19.92 8.85 11.43
CA TYR A 294 -20.33 9.57 10.23
C TYR A 294 -21.76 9.19 9.87
N LYS A 295 -22.66 10.19 9.83
CA LYS A 295 -24.10 9.96 9.71
C LYS A 295 -24.56 8.96 10.79
N ASN A 296 -25.08 7.80 10.39
CA ASN A 296 -25.54 6.72 11.26
C ASN A 296 -24.57 5.51 11.33
N VAL A 297 -23.33 5.69 10.88
CA VAL A 297 -22.33 4.62 10.78
C VAL A 297 -21.15 4.91 11.70
N VAL A 298 -20.66 3.88 12.38
CA VAL A 298 -19.43 3.94 13.19
C VAL A 298 -18.30 3.26 12.43
N LEU A 299 -17.28 4.04 12.10
CA LEU A 299 -16.05 3.60 11.47
C LEU A 299 -14.97 3.42 12.53
N ARG A 300 -14.09 2.43 12.33
CA ARG A 300 -12.93 2.18 13.19
C ARG A 300 -11.72 2.90 12.62
N GLY A 301 -11.43 4.11 13.12
CA GLY A 301 -10.21 4.84 12.82
C GLY A 301 -9.02 4.14 13.45
N VAL A 302 -8.26 3.39 12.66
CA VAL A 302 -7.16 2.55 13.17
C VAL A 302 -5.84 3.32 13.14
N VAL A 303 -5.16 3.31 14.28
CA VAL A 303 -3.82 3.88 14.46
C VAL A 303 -2.84 2.77 14.86
N PRO A 304 -1.73 2.56 14.11
CA PRO A 304 -0.68 1.64 14.53
C PRO A 304 -0.05 2.06 15.87
N LYS A 305 0.32 1.09 16.72
CA LYS A 305 1.11 1.36 17.95
C LYS A 305 2.59 1.69 17.67
N GLY A 306 3.04 1.54 16.43
CA GLY A 306 4.42 1.77 16.02
C GLY A 306 4.75 3.25 15.81
N ILE A 307 6.02 3.49 15.48
CA ILE A 307 6.54 4.83 15.11
C ILE A 307 5.78 5.49 13.96
N ASP A 308 5.07 4.72 13.14
CA ASP A 308 4.28 5.21 12.02
C ASP A 308 2.88 5.70 12.42
N GLY A 309 2.43 5.44 13.65
CA GLY A 309 1.13 5.89 14.17
C GLY A 309 1.17 7.09 15.10
N VAL A 310 2.35 7.53 15.57
CA VAL A 310 2.50 8.60 16.56
C VAL A 310 1.85 9.91 16.09
N GLU A 311 2.18 10.37 14.88
CA GLU A 311 1.65 11.63 14.35
C GLU A 311 0.13 11.57 14.11
N LEU A 312 -0.35 10.41 13.68
CA LEU A 312 -1.78 10.19 13.47
C LEU A 312 -2.54 10.21 14.80
N ASP A 313 -1.99 9.58 15.84
CA ASP A 313 -2.58 9.57 17.18
C ASP A 313 -2.65 10.99 17.77
N GLU A 314 -1.56 11.75 17.68
CA GLU A 314 -1.53 13.15 18.13
C GLU A 314 -2.55 14.02 17.39
N THR A 315 -2.69 13.82 16.08
CA THR A 315 -3.63 14.58 15.25
C THR A 315 -5.08 14.23 15.60
N LEU A 316 -5.41 12.95 15.75
CA LEU A 316 -6.75 12.52 16.14
C LEU A 316 -7.12 12.98 17.55
N HIS A 317 -6.16 12.93 18.50
CA HIS A 317 -6.36 13.47 19.84
C HIS A 317 -6.68 14.97 19.83
N LYS A 318 -5.98 15.77 19.01
CA LYS A 318 -6.29 17.20 18.87
C LYS A 318 -7.72 17.42 18.35
N LEU A 319 -8.16 16.59 17.42
CA LEU A 319 -9.49 16.68 16.80
C LEU A 319 -10.63 16.28 17.75
N LEU A 320 -10.38 15.58 18.86
CA LEU A 320 -11.39 15.33 19.91
C LEU A 320 -11.99 16.62 20.49
N THR A 321 -11.23 17.72 20.44
CA THR A 321 -11.65 19.03 20.98
C THR A 321 -12.23 19.97 19.93
N ALA A 322 -12.23 19.58 18.66
CA ALA A 322 -12.74 20.40 17.57
C ALA A 322 -14.27 20.45 17.60
N LYS A 323 -14.86 21.66 17.62
CA LYS A 323 -16.33 21.83 17.58
C LYS A 323 -16.94 21.35 16.27
N VAL A 324 -16.27 21.64 15.16
CA VAL A 324 -16.65 21.20 13.81
C VAL A 324 -15.37 20.72 13.16
N PRO A 325 -15.16 19.40 13.02
CA PRO A 325 -13.95 18.91 12.41
C PRO A 325 -13.96 19.17 10.89
N PRO A 326 -12.80 19.47 10.29
CA PRO A 326 -12.67 19.61 8.84
C PRO A 326 -12.96 18.29 8.11
N PRO A 327 -13.33 18.33 6.80
CA PRO A 327 -13.54 17.13 6.02
C PRO A 327 -12.32 16.22 6.05
N MET A 328 -12.52 14.92 6.33
CA MET A 328 -11.44 13.94 6.43
C MET A 328 -11.41 13.05 5.20
N PHE A 329 -10.25 12.94 4.56
CA PHE A 329 -9.98 11.94 3.53
C PHE A 329 -9.25 10.73 4.13
N GLY A 330 -9.69 9.54 3.76
CA GLY A 330 -9.13 8.31 4.27
C GLY A 330 -9.38 7.11 3.37
N LEU A 331 -8.80 5.99 3.77
CA LEU A 331 -8.96 4.69 3.11
C LEU A 331 -9.88 3.82 3.97
N LEU A 332 -11.03 3.47 3.41
CA LEU A 332 -11.97 2.55 4.02
C LEU A 332 -11.69 1.15 3.48
N HIS A 333 -11.58 0.16 4.36
CA HIS A 333 -11.62 -1.24 3.97
C HIS A 333 -12.49 -2.03 4.96
N TYR A 334 -12.77 -3.27 4.59
CA TYR A 334 -13.71 -4.13 5.29
C TYR A 334 -12.93 -5.25 5.98
N GLU A 335 -12.86 -5.22 7.30
CA GLU A 335 -12.10 -6.19 8.09
C GLU A 335 -13.02 -6.82 9.14
N ARG A 336 -13.18 -8.15 9.12
CA ARG A 336 -13.97 -8.90 10.11
C ARG A 336 -15.39 -8.34 10.32
N CYS A 337 -16.10 -8.04 9.23
CA CYS A 337 -17.43 -7.43 9.23
C CYS A 337 -17.49 -6.04 9.90
N ARG A 338 -16.35 -5.34 9.98
CA ARG A 338 -16.26 -3.97 10.49
C ARG A 338 -15.71 -3.04 9.40
N LEU A 339 -16.12 -1.79 9.49
CA LEU A 339 -15.64 -0.71 8.63
C LEU A 339 -14.37 -0.14 9.25
N THR A 340 -13.22 -0.44 8.65
CA THR A 340 -11.92 0.04 9.13
C THR A 340 -11.47 1.22 8.29
N LEU A 341 -11.24 2.35 8.94
CA LEU A 341 -10.79 3.59 8.33
C LEU A 341 -9.33 3.84 8.67
N GLN A 342 -8.53 4.13 7.66
CA GLN A 342 -7.22 4.74 7.80
C GLN A 342 -7.31 6.22 7.42
N PRO A 343 -7.37 7.15 8.39
CA PRO A 343 -7.33 8.57 8.11
C PRO A 343 -5.99 8.95 7.48
N LEU A 344 -6.02 9.76 6.41
CA LEU A 344 -4.82 10.20 5.70
C LEU A 344 -4.64 11.73 5.76
N SER A 345 -5.72 12.48 5.59
CA SER A 345 -5.67 13.94 5.59
C SER A 345 -6.98 14.56 6.07
N ILE A 346 -6.89 15.79 6.52
CA ILE A 346 -8.03 16.69 6.70
C ILE A 346 -7.90 17.87 5.73
N PHE A 347 -9.02 18.38 5.21
CA PHE A 347 -9.00 19.53 4.31
C PHE A 347 -9.19 20.84 5.09
N GLY A 348 -8.09 21.56 5.29
CA GLY A 348 -8.07 22.90 5.86
C GLY A 348 -8.27 23.98 4.80
N GLY A 349 -8.17 25.25 5.22
CA GLY A 349 -8.37 26.41 4.33
C GLY A 349 -7.32 26.58 3.22
N LYS A 350 -6.21 25.83 3.27
CA LYS A 350 -5.11 25.87 2.27
C LYS A 350 -4.97 24.57 1.49
N GLY A 351 -5.90 23.61 1.67
CA GLY A 351 -5.84 22.27 1.09
C GLY A 351 -5.60 21.17 2.13
N PRO A 352 -5.12 19.99 1.71
CA PRO A 352 -4.97 18.84 2.59
C PRO A 352 -3.82 19.01 3.58
N GLU A 353 -4.11 18.75 4.85
CA GLU A 353 -3.16 18.57 5.93
C GLU A 353 -3.00 17.07 6.19
N TYR A 354 -1.79 16.53 5.99
CA TYR A 354 -1.54 15.09 6.04
C TYR A 354 -1.36 14.62 7.48
N MET A 355 -2.30 13.82 7.99
CA MET A 355 -2.43 13.53 9.43
C MET A 355 -1.35 12.61 9.99
N ASN A 356 -0.70 11.80 9.16
CA ASN A 356 0.29 10.80 9.56
C ASN A 356 1.73 11.20 9.20
N ILE A 357 1.94 12.45 8.79
CA ILE A 357 3.25 12.99 8.42
C ILE A 357 3.59 14.08 9.41
N SER A 358 4.78 13.98 10.02
CA SER A 358 5.26 15.01 10.94
C SER A 358 5.53 16.34 10.23
N ASP A 359 5.13 17.44 10.87
CA ASP A 359 5.50 18.81 10.49
C ASP A 359 6.86 19.25 11.06
N LYS A 360 7.48 18.40 11.90
CA LYS A 360 8.77 18.68 12.52
C LYS A 360 9.84 18.85 11.46
N SER A 361 10.58 19.95 11.55
CA SER A 361 11.67 20.26 10.62
C SER A 361 12.72 19.16 10.64
N VAL A 362 12.96 18.53 9.49
CA VAL A 362 14.05 17.59 9.31
C VAL A 362 15.33 18.37 9.05
N ASP A 363 16.37 18.16 9.86
CA ASP A 363 17.70 18.73 9.62
C ASP A 363 18.33 18.12 8.35
N PRO A 364 18.50 18.90 7.25
CA PRO A 364 19.10 18.40 6.02
C PRO A 364 20.56 17.97 6.18
N ALA A 365 21.30 18.55 7.15
CA ALA A 365 22.68 18.19 7.41
C ALA A 365 22.80 16.82 8.09
N ALA A 366 21.89 16.52 9.02
CA ALA A 366 21.75 15.18 9.61
C ALA A 366 21.38 14.14 8.54
N LEU A 367 20.46 14.49 7.63
CA LEU A 367 20.03 13.63 6.51
C LEU A 367 21.21 13.23 5.60
N LEU A 368 22.01 14.22 5.16
CA LEU A 368 23.15 13.99 4.27
C LEU A 368 24.29 13.21 4.93
N LYS A 369 24.52 13.37 6.24
CA LYS A 369 25.55 12.60 6.99
C LYS A 369 25.22 11.11 7.04
N VAL A 370 23.96 10.75 7.19
CA VAL A 370 23.49 9.36 7.27
C VAL A 370 23.49 8.67 5.90
N LEU A 371 23.29 9.45 4.83
CA LEU A 371 23.16 8.97 3.45
C LEU A 371 24.47 8.95 2.65
N LYS A 372 25.62 9.23 3.27
CA LYS A 372 26.89 8.83 2.66
C LYS A 372 26.85 7.31 2.47
N PHE A 373 26.71 6.90 1.21
CA PHE A 373 26.80 5.53 0.75
C PHE A 373 28.25 5.07 0.83
#